data_AF-E4ZUN2-F1
#
_entry.id   AF-E4ZUN2-F1
#
_cell.length_a   1.000
_cell.length_b   1.000
_cell.length_c   1.000
_cell.angle_alpha   90.00
_cell.angle_beta   90.00
_cell.angle_gamma   90.00
#
_symmetry.space_group_name_H-M   'P 1'
#
loop_
_entity.id
_entity.type
_entity.pdbx_description
1 polymer ?
#
loop_
_entity_poly.entity_id
_entity_poly.type
_entity_poly.pdbx_seq_one_letter_code
_entity_poly.pdbx_strand_id
1 'polypeptide(L)'
;MHGQELFSKLRFSYVEQVTKEKFLRSITENPPRLVEAAENDAKEKEILALKASLKERKLEVADILSQLEAKGKELSLRYEGLQLRTQQLESLPSEIEGLEASIQRLKQEQTPVSNNPELALPLPDTLKVLKEREAELTALNAQIAVLQASMPNRARELEKLERELKPLETQKQGTVAAAKEARRRKEEGGGIGDELEERGRWLRASEKALQEMLDVES
;
A
#
# COMPACT_ATOMS: atom_id res chain seq x y z
N MET A 1 -8.46 -68.13 -34.67
CA MET A 1 -7.45 -69.19 -34.47
C MET A 1 -7.42 -70.21 -35.62
N HIS A 2 -8.55 -70.75 -36.08
CA HIS A 2 -8.57 -71.81 -37.13
C HIS A 2 -8.03 -71.40 -38.52
N GLY A 3 -8.23 -70.14 -38.94
CA GLY A 3 -7.79 -69.66 -40.26
C GLY A 3 -6.27 -69.59 -40.43
N GLN A 4 -5.53 -69.14 -39.41
CA GLN A 4 -4.06 -69.06 -39.47
C GLN A 4 -3.41 -70.44 -39.58
N GLU A 5 -3.97 -71.44 -38.92
CA GLU A 5 -3.50 -72.82 -39.01
C GLU A 5 -3.77 -73.41 -40.41
N LEU A 6 -4.94 -73.15 -40.99
CA LEU A 6 -5.27 -73.60 -42.35
C LEU A 6 -4.37 -72.93 -43.41
N PHE A 7 -4.14 -71.62 -43.31
CA PHE A 7 -3.22 -70.91 -44.21
C PHE A 7 -1.79 -71.40 -44.07
N SER A 8 -1.35 -71.70 -42.85
CA SER A 8 -0.01 -72.24 -42.59
C SER A 8 0.17 -73.63 -43.21
N LYS A 9 -0.83 -74.51 -43.06
CA LYS A 9 -0.85 -75.84 -43.69
C LYS A 9 -0.89 -75.75 -45.22
N LEU A 10 -1.71 -74.87 -45.77
CA LEU A 10 -1.80 -74.65 -47.22
C LEU A 10 -0.48 -74.13 -47.79
N ARG A 11 0.16 -73.16 -47.12
CA ARG A 11 1.47 -72.64 -47.52
C ARG A 11 2.53 -73.74 -47.49
N PHE A 12 2.55 -74.56 -46.44
CA PHE A 12 3.49 -75.68 -46.33
C PHE A 12 3.29 -76.69 -47.46
N SER A 13 2.05 -77.14 -47.69
CA SER A 13 1.70 -78.09 -48.75
C SER A 13 2.06 -77.57 -50.15
N TYR A 14 1.82 -76.28 -50.41
CA TYR A 14 2.17 -75.66 -51.69
C TYR A 14 3.69 -75.61 -51.90
N VAL A 15 4.44 -75.16 -50.90
CA VAL A 15 5.91 -75.11 -50.97
C VAL A 15 6.47 -76.51 -51.17
N GLU A 16 5.97 -77.49 -50.42
CA GLU A 16 6.39 -78.89 -50.56
C GLU A 16 6.12 -79.43 -51.98
N GLN A 17 4.91 -79.22 -52.51
CA GLN A 17 4.55 -79.68 -53.85
C GLN A 17 5.43 -79.03 -54.93
N VAL A 18 5.59 -77.71 -54.90
CA VAL A 18 6.46 -77.00 -55.86
C VAL A 18 7.90 -77.47 -55.77
N THR A 19 8.38 -77.81 -54.56
CA THR A 19 9.75 -78.32 -54.37
C THR A 19 9.91 -79.72 -54.96
N LYS A 20 8.92 -80.60 -54.72
CA LYS A 20 8.89 -81.96 -55.31
C LYS A 20 8.84 -81.90 -56.84
N GLU A 21 7.98 -81.06 -57.41
CA GLU A 21 7.87 -80.89 -58.86
C GLU A 21 9.18 -80.37 -59.49
N LYS A 22 9.81 -79.36 -58.86
CA LYS A 22 11.11 -78.85 -59.32
C LYS A 22 12.21 -79.91 -59.25
N PHE A 23 12.25 -80.69 -58.18
CA PHE A 23 13.22 -81.78 -58.03
C PHE A 23 13.03 -82.84 -59.13
N LEU A 24 11.80 -83.33 -59.32
CA LEU A 24 11.49 -84.30 -60.37
C LEU A 24 11.84 -83.77 -61.76
N ARG A 25 11.55 -82.49 -62.04
CA ARG A 25 11.94 -81.85 -63.30
C ARG A 25 13.46 -81.85 -63.48
N SER A 26 14.22 -81.44 -62.46
CA SER A 26 15.69 -81.37 -62.55
C SER A 26 16.38 -82.72 -62.80
N ILE A 27 15.84 -83.82 -62.26
CA ILE A 27 16.39 -85.17 -62.46
C ILE A 27 15.91 -85.84 -63.77
N THR A 28 14.81 -85.36 -64.35
CA THR A 28 14.24 -85.89 -65.61
C THR A 28 14.64 -85.06 -66.84
N GLU A 29 15.26 -83.89 -66.66
CA GLU A 29 15.88 -83.11 -67.73
C GLU A 29 17.08 -83.87 -68.35
N ASN A 30 17.36 -83.64 -69.64
CA ASN A 30 18.47 -84.26 -70.36
C ASN A 30 19.40 -83.17 -70.93
N PRO A 31 20.64 -83.00 -70.42
CA PRO A 31 21.23 -83.73 -69.28
C PRO A 31 20.61 -83.31 -67.94
N PRO A 32 20.62 -84.20 -66.92
CA PRO A 32 20.05 -83.90 -65.61
C PRO A 32 20.81 -82.73 -64.98
N ARG A 33 20.08 -81.75 -64.48
CA ARG A 33 20.65 -80.60 -63.80
C ARG A 33 20.83 -80.92 -62.32
N LEU A 34 22.03 -81.36 -61.96
CA LEU A 34 22.42 -81.54 -60.56
C LEU A 34 22.91 -80.21 -59.99
N VAL A 35 22.52 -79.92 -58.75
CA VAL A 35 23.05 -78.75 -58.04
C VAL A 35 24.40 -79.13 -57.47
N GLU A 36 25.45 -78.47 -57.95
CA GLU A 36 26.82 -78.73 -57.50
C GLU A 36 27.04 -78.17 -56.09
N ALA A 37 27.95 -78.81 -55.33
CA ALA A 37 28.30 -78.35 -53.97
C ALA A 37 28.76 -76.88 -53.95
N ALA A 38 29.51 -76.45 -54.98
CA ALA A 38 29.94 -75.06 -55.12
C ALA A 38 28.79 -74.06 -55.34
N GLU A 39 27.72 -74.47 -56.05
CA GLU A 39 26.53 -73.63 -56.22
C GLU A 39 25.75 -73.48 -54.91
N ASN A 40 25.69 -74.55 -54.11
CA ASN A 40 25.08 -74.51 -52.78
C ASN A 40 25.87 -73.60 -51.84
N ASP A 41 27.20 -73.71 -51.79
CA ASP A 41 28.05 -72.86 -50.95
C ASP A 41 27.93 -71.38 -51.33
N ALA A 42 27.85 -71.08 -52.63
CA ALA A 42 27.65 -69.71 -53.12
C ALA A 42 26.28 -69.15 -52.67
N LYS A 43 25.21 -69.93 -52.80
CA LYS A 43 23.87 -69.53 -52.35
C LYS A 43 23.76 -69.41 -50.85
N GLU A 44 24.45 -70.26 -50.08
CA GLU A 44 24.48 -70.16 -48.63
C GLU A 44 25.14 -68.85 -48.17
N LYS A 45 26.27 -68.47 -48.80
CA LYS A 45 26.91 -67.17 -48.54
C LYS A 45 26.01 -65.99 -48.86
N GLU A 46 25.30 -66.03 -50.00
CA GLU A 46 24.34 -65.01 -50.39
C GLU A 46 23.18 -64.90 -49.37
N ILE A 47 22.61 -66.04 -48.97
CA ILE A 47 21.54 -66.09 -47.97
C ILE A 47 22.01 -65.54 -46.62
N LEU A 48 23.24 -65.83 -46.19
CA LEU A 48 23.80 -65.29 -44.96
C LEU A 48 23.95 -63.76 -45.04
N ALA A 49 24.44 -63.23 -46.16
CA ALA A 49 24.54 -61.78 -46.38
C ALA A 49 23.15 -61.11 -46.37
N LEU A 50 22.17 -61.69 -47.07
CA LEU A 50 20.79 -61.19 -47.10
C LEU A 50 20.13 -61.25 -45.71
N LYS A 51 20.36 -62.32 -44.94
CA LYS A 51 19.87 -62.44 -43.56
C LYS A 51 20.49 -61.38 -42.64
N ALA A 52 21.78 -61.10 -42.79
CA ALA A 52 22.45 -60.04 -42.02
C ALA A 52 21.84 -58.67 -42.34
N SER A 53 21.71 -58.32 -43.62
CA SER A 53 21.09 -57.06 -44.05
C SER A 53 19.63 -56.94 -43.60
N LEU A 54 18.85 -58.02 -43.68
CA LEU A 54 17.48 -58.04 -43.19
C LEU A 54 17.42 -57.80 -41.67
N LYS A 55 18.35 -58.37 -40.91
CA LYS A 55 18.41 -58.17 -39.45
C LYS A 55 18.73 -56.72 -39.10
N GLU A 56 19.67 -56.11 -39.81
CA GLU A 56 20.02 -54.70 -39.65
C GLU A 56 18.83 -53.79 -39.94
N ARG A 57 18.17 -53.96 -41.09
CA ARG A 57 16.97 -53.18 -41.44
C ARG A 57 15.82 -53.36 -40.45
N LYS A 58 15.65 -54.56 -39.88
CA LYS A 58 14.63 -54.79 -38.84
C LYS A 58 14.93 -54.00 -37.57
N LEU A 59 16.19 -53.88 -37.18
CA LEU A 59 16.59 -53.07 -36.03
C LEU A 59 16.38 -51.58 -36.31
N GLU A 60 16.74 -51.11 -37.50
CA GLU A 60 16.50 -49.73 -37.92
C GLU A 60 15.00 -49.38 -37.89
N VAL A 61 14.15 -50.23 -38.47
CA VAL A 61 12.70 -50.03 -38.44
C VAL A 61 12.15 -50.04 -37.02
N ALA A 62 12.64 -50.93 -36.15
CA ALA A 62 12.23 -50.97 -34.75
C ALA A 62 12.61 -49.68 -34.00
N ASP A 63 13.80 -49.13 -34.27
CA ASP A 63 14.23 -47.87 -33.69
C ASP A 63 13.38 -46.69 -34.18
N ILE A 64 13.13 -46.60 -35.50
CA ILE A 64 12.27 -45.55 -36.07
C ILE A 64 10.86 -45.60 -35.47
N LEU A 65 10.28 -46.80 -35.31
CA LEU A 65 8.97 -46.96 -34.68
C LEU A 65 8.96 -46.47 -33.23
N SER A 66 9.99 -46.83 -32.45
CA SER A 66 10.15 -46.36 -31.07
C SER A 66 10.22 -44.82 -31.01
N GLN A 67 11.02 -44.20 -31.88
CA GLN A 67 11.13 -42.75 -31.95
C GLN A 67 9.80 -42.08 -32.36
N LEU A 68 9.08 -42.69 -33.31
CA LEU A 68 7.79 -42.17 -33.77
C LEU A 68 6.73 -42.22 -32.65
N GLU A 69 6.67 -43.32 -31.90
CA GLU A 69 5.78 -43.45 -30.75
C GLU A 69 6.08 -42.43 -29.67
N ALA A 70 7.37 -42.21 -29.35
CA ALA A 70 7.79 -41.21 -28.38
C ALA A 70 7.37 -39.79 -28.82
N LYS A 71 7.63 -39.42 -30.08
CA LYS A 71 7.23 -38.13 -30.64
C LYS A 71 5.71 -37.97 -30.71
N GLY A 72 4.98 -39.03 -31.03
CA GLY A 72 3.52 -39.02 -31.04
C GLY A 72 2.93 -38.72 -29.67
N LYS A 73 3.46 -39.35 -28.60
CA LYS A 73 3.06 -39.07 -27.22
C LYS A 73 3.38 -37.64 -26.81
N GLU A 74 4.58 -37.16 -27.12
CA GLU A 74 4.98 -35.78 -26.83
C GLU A 74 4.07 -34.76 -27.54
N LEU A 75 3.75 -35.01 -28.81
CA LEU A 75 2.88 -34.13 -29.59
C LEU A 75 1.45 -34.09 -29.02
N SER A 76 0.90 -35.24 -28.60
CA SER A 76 -0.43 -35.31 -27.95
C SER A 76 -0.48 -34.43 -26.70
N LEU A 77 0.51 -34.57 -25.81
CA LEU A 77 0.58 -33.79 -24.57
C LEU A 77 0.69 -32.29 -24.84
N ARG A 78 1.52 -31.90 -25.82
CA ARG A 78 1.66 -30.49 -26.23
C ARG A 78 0.36 -29.95 -26.81
N TYR A 79 -0.34 -30.74 -27.61
CA TYR A 79 -1.60 -30.35 -28.22
C TYR A 79 -2.71 -30.16 -27.18
N GLU A 80 -2.83 -31.08 -26.21
CA GLU A 80 -3.76 -30.95 -25.08
C GLU A 80 -3.46 -29.68 -24.26
N GLY A 81 -2.19 -29.42 -23.97
CA GLY A 81 -1.78 -28.21 -23.27
C GLY A 81 -2.09 -26.92 -24.05
N LEU A 82 -1.97 -26.93 -25.38
CA LEU A 82 -2.36 -25.82 -26.23
C LEU A 82 -3.88 -25.62 -26.24
N GLN A 83 -4.67 -26.68 -26.37
CA GLN A 83 -6.13 -26.59 -26.32
C GLN A 83 -6.63 -25.96 -25.03
N LEU A 84 -6.08 -26.35 -23.87
CA LEU A 84 -6.45 -25.76 -22.58
C LEU A 84 -6.15 -24.26 -22.54
N ARG A 85 -4.97 -23.84 -23.01
CA ARG A 85 -4.59 -22.42 -23.06
C ARG A 85 -5.47 -21.64 -24.02
N THR A 86 -5.84 -22.22 -25.15
CA THR A 86 -6.76 -21.59 -26.11
C THR A 86 -8.13 -21.36 -25.47
N GLN A 87 -8.68 -22.36 -24.76
CA GLN A 87 -9.95 -22.18 -24.04
C GLN A 87 -9.89 -21.08 -22.97
N GLN A 88 -8.78 -20.98 -22.23
CA GLN A 88 -8.56 -19.89 -21.28
C GLN A 88 -8.49 -18.54 -21.99
N LEU A 89 -7.77 -18.46 -23.11
CA LEU A 89 -7.68 -17.23 -23.89
C LEU A 89 -9.03 -16.81 -24.49
N GLU A 90 -9.90 -17.75 -24.79
CA GLU A 90 -11.26 -17.48 -25.28
C GLU A 90 -12.17 -16.88 -24.20
N SER A 91 -11.96 -17.19 -22.91
CA SER A 91 -12.76 -16.61 -21.81
C SER A 91 -12.33 -15.20 -21.40
N LEU A 92 -11.03 -14.89 -21.54
CA LEU A 92 -10.45 -13.63 -21.06
C LEU A 92 -11.12 -12.36 -21.62
N PRO A 93 -11.47 -12.24 -22.91
CA PRO A 93 -12.13 -11.04 -23.41
C PRO A 93 -13.45 -10.73 -22.68
N SER A 94 -14.26 -11.75 -22.41
CA SER A 94 -15.52 -11.58 -21.67
C SER A 94 -15.29 -11.18 -20.22
N GLU A 95 -14.26 -11.76 -19.57
CA GLU A 95 -13.87 -11.37 -18.22
C GLU A 95 -13.39 -9.91 -18.16
N ILE A 96 -12.58 -9.49 -19.14
CA ILE A 96 -12.11 -8.10 -19.26
C ILE A 96 -13.29 -7.14 -19.45
N GLU A 97 -14.19 -7.44 -20.38
CA GLU A 97 -15.40 -6.63 -20.60
C GLU A 97 -16.25 -6.51 -19.32
N GLY A 98 -16.41 -7.61 -18.57
CA GLY A 98 -17.12 -7.62 -17.29
C GLY A 98 -16.44 -6.77 -16.21
N LEU A 99 -15.10 -6.80 -16.14
CA LEU A 99 -14.32 -5.97 -15.23
C LEU A 99 -14.38 -4.49 -15.62
N GLU A 100 -14.29 -4.17 -16.91
CA GLU A 100 -14.40 -2.80 -17.40
C GLU A 100 -15.80 -2.22 -17.12
N ALA A 101 -16.86 -2.99 -17.35
CA ALA A 101 -18.22 -2.59 -17.01
C ALA A 101 -18.37 -2.35 -15.49
N SER A 102 -17.78 -3.21 -14.67
CA SER A 102 -17.77 -3.05 -13.21
C SER A 102 -17.02 -1.79 -12.77
N ILE A 103 -15.86 -1.51 -13.37
CA ILE A 103 -15.09 -0.28 -13.12
C ILE A 103 -15.91 0.96 -13.51
N GLN A 104 -16.56 0.95 -14.67
CA GLN A 104 -17.40 2.07 -15.11
C GLN A 104 -18.57 2.29 -14.16
N ARG A 105 -19.25 1.21 -13.74
CA ARG A 105 -20.32 1.29 -12.76
C ARG A 105 -19.84 1.86 -11.43
N LEU A 106 -18.72 1.38 -10.90
CA LEU A 106 -18.14 1.89 -9.65
C LEU A 106 -17.78 3.38 -9.77
N LYS A 107 -17.24 3.81 -10.91
CA LYS A 107 -16.97 5.24 -11.17
C LYS A 107 -18.24 6.08 -11.16
N GLN A 108 -19.34 5.57 -11.72
CA GLN A 108 -20.64 6.24 -11.72
C GLN A 108 -21.28 6.26 -10.32
N GLU A 109 -21.16 5.18 -9.56
CA GLU A 109 -21.64 5.12 -8.16
C GLU A 109 -20.82 6.06 -7.25
N GLN A 110 -19.55 6.31 -7.59
CA GLN A 110 -18.68 7.25 -6.87
C GLN A 110 -18.97 8.72 -7.19
N THR A 111 -19.79 9.03 -8.21
CA THR A 111 -20.33 10.37 -8.43
C THR A 111 -21.56 10.61 -7.55
N PRO A 112 -21.62 11.69 -6.74
CA PRO A 112 -20.98 12.97 -6.97
C PRO A 112 -19.58 13.03 -6.36
N VAL A 113 -18.60 13.40 -7.21
CA VAL A 113 -17.30 13.87 -6.73
C VAL A 113 -17.61 15.02 -5.78
N SER A 114 -17.27 14.87 -4.50
CA SER A 114 -17.39 15.96 -3.53
C SER A 114 -16.74 17.21 -4.14
N ASN A 115 -17.41 18.35 -4.10
CA ASN A 115 -16.86 19.63 -4.59
C ASN A 115 -15.59 20.05 -3.82
N ASN A 116 -15.25 19.34 -2.73
CA ASN A 116 -14.01 19.54 -2.01
C ASN A 116 -12.86 18.77 -2.70
N PRO A 117 -11.84 19.45 -3.25
CA PRO A 117 -10.73 18.81 -3.96
C PRO A 117 -9.92 17.85 -3.07
N GLU A 118 -9.88 18.08 -1.75
CA GLU A 118 -9.21 17.17 -0.80
C GLU A 118 -9.92 15.80 -0.67
N LEU A 119 -11.22 15.74 -0.97
CA LEU A 119 -12.04 14.53 -0.91
C LEU A 119 -12.06 13.75 -2.23
N ALA A 120 -11.45 14.30 -3.29
CA ALA A 120 -11.32 13.67 -4.60
C ALA A 120 -9.90 13.14 -4.87
N LEU A 121 -9.05 13.08 -3.84
CA LEU A 121 -7.66 12.66 -3.97
C LEU A 121 -7.54 11.13 -4.10
N PRO A 122 -6.57 10.63 -4.89
CA PRO A 122 -6.17 9.23 -4.86
C PRO A 122 -5.77 8.79 -3.45
N LEU A 123 -5.96 7.50 -3.13
CA LEU A 123 -5.64 6.93 -1.82
C LEU A 123 -4.23 7.27 -1.29
N PRO A 124 -3.16 7.26 -2.10
CA PRO A 124 -1.84 7.66 -1.61
C PRO A 124 -1.78 9.12 -1.14
N ASP A 125 -2.51 10.01 -1.79
CA ASP A 125 -2.50 11.45 -1.48
C ASP A 125 -3.44 11.77 -0.31
N THR A 126 -4.58 11.08 -0.18
CA THR A 126 -5.41 11.20 1.04
C THR A 126 -4.66 10.76 2.29
N LEU A 127 -3.84 9.71 2.20
CA LEU A 127 -3.01 9.26 3.31
C LEU A 127 -1.92 10.26 3.70
N LYS A 128 -1.40 11.05 2.75
CA LYS A 128 -0.44 12.12 3.06
C LYS A 128 -1.13 13.26 3.79
N VAL A 129 -2.25 13.75 3.25
CA VAL A 129 -3.04 14.82 3.87
C VAL A 129 -3.50 14.40 5.27
N LEU A 130 -3.95 13.15 5.45
CA LEU A 130 -4.34 12.62 6.75
C LEU A 130 -3.20 12.73 7.77
N LYS A 131 -1.98 12.30 7.41
CA LYS A 131 -0.81 12.39 8.28
C LYS A 131 -0.44 13.83 8.64
N GLU A 132 -0.55 14.75 7.68
CA GLU A 132 -0.32 16.18 7.92
C GLU A 132 -1.32 16.74 8.92
N ARG A 133 -2.61 16.46 8.73
CA ARG A 133 -3.67 16.91 9.66
C ARG A 133 -3.53 16.27 11.04
N GLU A 134 -3.15 15.00 11.12
CA GLU A 134 -2.86 14.34 12.40
C GLU A 134 -1.69 15.02 13.13
N ALA A 135 -0.62 15.36 12.42
CA ALA A 135 0.51 16.09 12.98
C ALA A 135 0.09 17.49 13.48
N GLU A 136 -0.68 18.23 12.68
CA GLU A 136 -1.24 19.53 13.06
C GLU A 136 -2.13 19.43 14.32
N LEU A 137 -3.00 18.42 14.39
CA LEU A 137 -3.86 18.18 15.56
C LEU A 137 -3.04 17.87 16.81
N THR A 138 -1.99 17.06 16.70
CA THR A 138 -1.11 16.78 17.85
C THR A 138 -0.39 18.05 18.33
N ALA A 139 0.08 18.90 17.40
CA ALA A 139 0.72 20.17 17.73
C ALA A 139 -0.27 21.15 18.38
N LEU A 140 -1.50 21.26 17.86
CA LEU A 140 -2.54 22.11 18.44
C LEU A 140 -2.93 21.64 19.85
N ASN A 141 -3.11 20.33 20.04
CA ASN A 141 -3.41 19.76 21.35
C ASN A 141 -2.29 20.02 22.37
N ALA A 142 -1.03 19.96 21.95
CA ALA A 142 0.09 20.33 22.81
C ALA A 142 0.06 21.82 23.20
N GLN A 143 -0.25 22.71 22.26
CA GLN A 143 -0.39 24.14 22.54
C GLN A 143 -1.55 24.41 23.50
N ILE A 144 -2.70 23.75 23.30
CA ILE A 144 -3.86 23.85 24.20
C ILE A 144 -3.48 23.40 25.61
N ALA A 145 -2.76 22.28 25.74
CA ALA A 145 -2.33 21.78 27.05
C ALA A 145 -1.39 22.77 27.77
N VAL A 146 -0.43 23.37 27.05
CA VAL A 146 0.46 24.40 27.61
C VAL A 146 -0.34 25.63 28.06
N LEU A 147 -1.26 26.11 27.23
CA LEU A 147 -2.10 27.27 27.57
C LEU A 147 -2.99 26.99 28.79
N GLN A 148 -3.64 25.82 28.83
CA GLN A 148 -4.45 25.38 29.96
C GLN A 148 -3.62 25.27 31.25
N ALA A 149 -2.37 24.78 31.17
CA ALA A 149 -1.48 24.73 32.32
C ALA A 149 -1.04 26.13 32.81
N SER A 150 -0.93 27.12 31.90
CA SER A 150 -0.54 28.49 32.24
C SER A 150 -1.67 29.35 32.82
N MET A 151 -2.93 29.03 32.50
CA MET A 151 -4.10 29.82 32.91
C MET A 151 -4.24 29.99 34.44
N PRO A 152 -4.09 28.95 35.28
CA PRO A 152 -4.22 29.08 36.73
C PRO A 152 -3.18 30.02 37.34
N ASN A 153 -1.94 29.98 36.83
CA ASN A 153 -0.87 30.85 37.33
C ASN A 153 -1.15 32.32 36.95
N ARG A 154 -1.55 32.58 35.71
CA ARG A 154 -1.96 33.92 35.29
C ARG A 154 -3.19 34.44 36.07
N ALA A 155 -4.15 33.56 36.37
CA ALA A 155 -5.29 33.92 37.19
C ALA A 155 -4.87 34.31 38.62
N ARG A 156 -3.92 33.59 39.22
CA ARG A 156 -3.36 33.93 40.54
C ARG A 156 -2.56 35.24 40.52
N GLU A 157 -1.79 35.49 39.46
CA GLU A 157 -1.07 36.75 39.28
C GLU A 157 -2.03 37.94 39.15
N LEU A 158 -3.10 37.80 38.37
CA LEU A 158 -4.16 38.79 38.28
C LEU A 158 -4.82 39.04 39.63
N GLU A 159 -5.20 37.99 40.36
CA GLU A 159 -5.81 38.14 41.68
C GLU A 159 -4.87 38.83 42.68
N LYS A 160 -3.55 38.56 42.61
CA LYS A 160 -2.55 39.24 43.43
C LYS A 160 -2.45 40.73 43.08
N LEU A 161 -2.37 41.06 41.79
CA LEU A 161 -2.33 42.45 41.32
C LEU A 161 -3.61 43.21 41.70
N GLU A 162 -4.79 42.59 41.58
CA GLU A 162 -6.05 43.19 42.03
C GLU A 162 -6.06 43.48 43.54
N ARG A 163 -5.50 42.58 44.36
CA ARG A 163 -5.36 42.79 45.81
C ARG A 163 -4.40 43.94 46.13
N GLU A 164 -3.33 44.12 45.35
CA GLU A 164 -2.38 45.22 45.50
C GLU A 164 -2.94 46.57 44.98
N LEU A 165 -3.79 46.53 43.96
CA LEU A 165 -4.38 47.73 43.35
C LEU A 165 -5.43 48.40 44.25
N LYS A 166 -6.30 47.62 44.90
CA LYS A 166 -7.36 48.13 45.81
C LYS A 166 -6.87 49.12 46.89
N PRO A 167 -5.82 48.83 47.69
CA PRO A 167 -5.32 49.77 48.68
C PRO A 167 -4.68 51.00 48.04
N LEU A 168 -3.99 50.85 46.91
CA LEU A 168 -3.41 51.98 46.16
C LEU A 168 -4.49 52.92 45.61
N GLU A 169 -5.58 52.37 45.09
CA GLU A 169 -6.75 53.15 44.66
C GLU A 169 -7.40 53.89 45.82
N THR A 170 -7.55 53.22 46.97
CA THR A 170 -8.08 53.83 48.20
C THR A 170 -7.16 54.96 48.69
N GLN A 171 -5.85 54.74 48.68
CA GLN A 171 -4.85 55.74 49.04
C GLN A 171 -4.85 56.93 48.06
N LYS A 172 -4.98 56.67 46.76
CA LYS A 172 -5.15 57.71 45.73
C LYS A 172 -6.43 58.52 45.97
N GLN A 173 -7.56 57.86 46.24
CA GLN A 173 -8.81 58.57 46.53
C GLN A 173 -8.68 59.41 47.81
N GLY A 174 -8.06 58.89 48.87
CA GLY A 174 -7.82 59.62 50.12
C GLY A 174 -6.91 60.83 49.92
N THR A 175 -5.80 60.69 49.19
CA THR A 175 -4.88 61.80 48.88
C THR A 175 -5.53 62.84 47.97
N VAL A 176 -6.32 62.43 46.98
CA VAL A 176 -7.09 63.36 46.13
C VAL A 176 -8.16 64.09 46.94
N ALA A 177 -8.86 63.42 47.85
CA ALA A 177 -9.83 64.04 48.74
C ALA A 177 -9.15 65.04 49.69
N ALA A 178 -8.03 64.65 50.32
CA ALA A 178 -7.24 65.53 51.18
C ALA A 178 -6.72 66.77 50.41
N ALA A 179 -6.23 66.59 49.18
CA ALA A 179 -5.80 67.69 48.32
C ALA A 179 -6.97 68.61 47.92
N LYS A 180 -8.15 68.04 47.61
CA LYS A 180 -9.37 68.81 47.32
C LYS A 180 -9.86 69.58 48.54
N GLU A 181 -9.85 68.99 49.72
CA GLU A 181 -10.21 69.68 50.97
C GLU A 181 -9.19 70.75 51.34
N ALA A 182 -7.90 70.50 51.18
CA ALA A 182 -6.87 71.52 51.40
C ALA A 182 -7.04 72.71 50.43
N ARG A 183 -7.38 72.43 49.16
CA ARG A 183 -7.73 73.47 48.19
C ARG A 183 -9.03 74.19 48.58
N ARG A 184 -10.05 73.46 49.03
CA ARG A 184 -11.33 74.04 49.48
C ARG A 184 -11.16 74.90 50.73
N ARG A 185 -10.37 74.47 51.72
CA ARG A 185 -10.00 75.28 52.91
C ARG A 185 -9.23 76.54 52.52
N LYS A 186 -8.40 76.48 51.48
CA LYS A 186 -7.70 77.64 50.93
C LYS A 186 -8.64 78.61 50.17
N GLU A 187 -9.70 78.10 49.53
CA GLU A 187 -10.68 78.89 48.77
C GLU A 187 -11.86 79.40 49.64
N GLU A 188 -12.26 78.69 50.70
CA GLU A 188 -13.35 79.02 51.66
C GLU A 188 -12.86 79.87 52.86
N GLY A 189 -11.63 80.38 52.84
CA GLY A 189 -11.17 81.41 53.78
C GLY A 189 -10.37 80.93 55.00
N GLY A 190 -9.97 79.67 55.08
CA GLY A 190 -9.19 79.11 56.20
C GLY A 190 -7.70 78.94 55.90
N GLY A 191 -7.03 79.96 55.33
CA GLY A 191 -5.61 79.89 55.02
C GLY A 191 -4.83 81.08 55.57
N ILE A 192 -3.79 80.81 56.38
CA ILE A 192 -2.74 81.70 56.96
C ILE A 192 -3.24 82.94 57.74
N GLY A 193 -4.35 83.55 57.35
CA GLY A 193 -5.01 84.67 58.00
C GLY A 193 -5.61 84.32 59.37
N ASP A 194 -6.15 83.11 59.56
CA ASP A 194 -6.73 82.70 60.86
C ASP A 194 -5.66 82.40 61.92
N GLU A 195 -4.55 81.74 61.54
CA GLU A 195 -3.39 81.58 62.43
C GLU A 195 -2.72 82.93 62.74
N LEU A 196 -2.73 83.87 61.79
CA LEU A 196 -2.27 85.25 62.00
C LEU A 196 -3.24 86.06 62.86
N GLU A 197 -4.54 85.87 62.74
CA GLU A 197 -5.55 86.52 63.58
C GLU A 197 -5.57 85.95 64.99
N GLU A 198 -5.42 84.64 65.20
CA GLU A 198 -5.29 84.05 66.54
C GLU A 198 -4.00 84.51 67.21
N ARG A 199 -2.87 84.54 66.50
CA ARG A 199 -1.63 85.14 67.01
C ARG A 199 -1.78 86.64 67.25
N GLY A 200 -2.51 87.36 66.41
CA GLY A 200 -2.80 88.78 66.57
C GLY A 200 -3.73 89.08 67.75
N ARG A 201 -4.70 88.21 68.04
CA ARG A 201 -5.58 88.28 69.22
C ARG A 201 -4.83 87.91 70.49
N TRP A 202 -3.96 86.90 70.44
CA TRP A 202 -3.08 86.54 71.56
C TRP A 202 -2.07 87.64 71.87
N LEU A 203 -1.44 88.23 70.84
CA LEU A 203 -0.54 89.38 71.00
C LEU A 203 -1.28 90.60 71.57
N ARG A 204 -2.46 90.95 71.05
CA ARG A 204 -3.28 92.05 71.59
C ARG A 204 -3.78 91.79 73.01
N ALA A 205 -4.11 90.54 73.36
CA ALA A 205 -4.48 90.17 74.72
C ALA A 205 -3.27 90.25 75.66
N SER A 206 -2.08 89.86 75.19
CA SER A 206 -0.83 90.01 75.96
C SER A 206 -0.40 91.46 76.12
N GLU A 207 -0.62 92.30 75.09
CA GLU A 207 -0.37 93.73 75.11
C GLU A 207 -1.32 94.44 76.07
N LYS A 208 -2.62 94.12 76.02
CA LYS A 208 -3.63 94.66 76.94
C LYS A 208 -3.40 94.24 78.40
N ALA A 209 -3.00 92.99 78.63
CA ALA A 209 -2.62 92.52 79.96
C ALA A 209 -1.34 93.21 80.49
N LEU A 210 -0.38 93.52 79.61
CA LEU A 210 0.81 94.29 79.98
C LEU A 210 0.48 95.78 80.23
N GLN A 211 -0.46 96.36 79.48
CA GLN A 211 -0.93 97.74 79.67
C GLN A 211 -1.73 97.93 80.96
N GLU A 212 -2.61 96.97 81.32
CA GLU A 212 -3.32 96.96 82.61
C GLU A 212 -2.37 96.76 83.81
N MET A 213 -1.20 96.13 83.60
CA MET A 213 -0.20 95.93 84.66
C MET A 213 0.77 97.11 84.83
N LEU A 214 0.85 98.03 83.85
CA LEU A 214 1.76 99.18 83.86
C LEU A 214 1.08 100.54 84.11
N ASP A 215 -0.25 100.63 84.18
CA ASP A 215 -1.00 101.84 84.56
C ASP A 215 -0.56 103.11 83.77
N VAL A 216 -0.42 102.98 82.45
CA VAL A 216 -0.09 104.08 81.53
C VAL A 216 -1.26 104.33 80.56
N GLU A 217 -1.92 105.48 80.70
CA GLU A 217 -2.91 105.97 79.74
C GLU A 217 -2.22 106.51 78.47
N SER A 218 -2.35 105.76 77.37
CA SER A 218 -2.66 106.18 75.97
C SER A 218 -2.18 105.14 74.97
#